data_AF-A0A5A7RVU3-F1
#
_entry.id   AF-A0A5A7RVU3-F1
#
_cell.length_a   1.000
_cell.length_b   1.000
_cell.length_c   1.000
_cell.angle_alpha   90.00
_cell.angle_beta   90.00
_cell.angle_gamma   90.00
#
_symmetry.space_group_name_H-M   'P 1'
#
loop_
_entity.id
_entity.type
_entity.pdbx_description
1 polymer ?
#
loop_
_entity_poly.entity_id
_entity_poly.type
_entity_poly.pdbx_seq_one_letter_code
_entity_poly.pdbx_strand_id
1 'polypeptide(L)'
;MNKKSELIFVKMQGVEINRCITGGGTIFFDETQLGQGIICDKDFFFQIDIADVYFFEKLYQPLISMLHDLGINALFRSRNDIEINGRKISGTGGAEEGGCFFCFWVLCLLNVLILLL
;
A
#
# COMPACT_ATOMS: atom_id res chain seq x y z
N MET A 1 9.75 23.58 7.03
CA MET A 1 9.52 23.62 5.56
C MET A 1 8.02 23.57 5.32
N ASN A 2 7.46 24.21 4.28
CA ASN A 2 6.02 24.15 4.00
C ASN A 2 5.74 23.21 2.81
N LYS A 3 4.52 22.65 2.71
CA LYS A 3 4.14 21.69 1.65
C LYS A 3 4.42 22.21 0.23
N LYS A 4 4.34 23.53 0.03
CA LYS A 4 4.63 24.15 -1.28
C LYS A 4 6.12 24.07 -1.63
N SER A 5 7.01 24.30 -0.67
CA SER A 5 8.47 24.17 -0.84
C SER A 5 8.90 22.73 -1.11
N GLU A 6 8.24 21.74 -0.50
CA GLU A 6 8.50 20.32 -0.75
C GLU A 6 8.14 19.91 -2.19
N LEU A 7 6.97 20.33 -2.67
CA LEU A 7 6.54 20.05 -4.05
C LEU A 7 7.46 20.69 -5.10
N ILE A 8 7.97 21.90 -4.82
CA ILE A 8 8.95 22.57 -5.69
C ILE A 8 10.25 21.76 -5.73
N PHE A 9 10.75 21.32 -4.57
CA PHE A 9 11.95 20.51 -4.49
C PHE A 9 11.82 19.19 -5.28
N VAL A 10 10.72 18.46 -5.08
CA VAL A 10 10.45 17.19 -5.80
C VAL A 10 10.43 17.41 -7.31
N LYS A 11 9.76 18.46 -7.79
CA LYS A 11 9.77 18.82 -9.22
C LYS A 11 11.16 19.18 -9.74
N MET A 12 11.98 19.87 -8.95
CA MET A 12 13.36 20.22 -9.33
C MET A 12 14.25 18.98 -9.43
N GLN A 13 13.95 17.90 -8.70
CA GLN A 13 14.64 16.62 -8.83
C GLN A 13 14.16 15.78 -10.03
N GLY A 14 13.24 16.31 -10.85
CA GLY A 14 12.69 15.58 -12.00
C GLY A 14 11.71 14.47 -11.64
N VAL A 15 11.22 14.44 -10.39
CA VAL A 15 10.25 13.45 -9.93
C VAL A 15 8.84 13.88 -10.29
N GLU A 16 8.10 13.01 -10.96
CA GLU A 16 6.70 13.25 -11.30
C GLU A 16 5.80 13.20 -10.06
N ILE A 17 4.73 14.00 -10.08
CA ILE A 17 3.79 14.09 -8.98
C ILE A 17 2.41 13.69 -9.49
N ASN A 18 1.92 12.57 -8.99
CA ASN A 18 0.58 12.08 -9.28
C ASN A 18 -0.31 12.10 -8.02
N ARG A 19 -1.62 12.36 -8.21
CA ARG A 19 -2.62 12.25 -7.16
C ARG A 19 -3.42 10.96 -7.39
N CYS A 20 -3.37 10.04 -6.43
CA CYS A 20 -4.18 8.84 -6.47
C CYS A 20 -5.67 9.17 -6.22
N ILE A 21 -6.55 8.43 -6.89
CA ILE A 21 -8.00 8.48 -6.66
C ILE A 21 -8.40 7.86 -5.31
N THR A 22 -7.55 7.00 -4.77
CA THR A 22 -7.73 6.38 -3.45
C THR A 22 -7.38 7.35 -2.33
N GLY A 23 -7.97 7.11 -1.16
CA GLY A 23 -7.49 7.72 0.08
C GLY A 23 -6.08 7.26 0.45
N GLY A 24 -5.56 7.77 1.57
CA GLY A 24 -4.26 7.39 2.12
C GLY A 24 -3.27 8.54 2.23
N GLY A 25 -1.98 8.19 2.33
CA GLY A 25 -0.87 9.13 2.47
C GLY A 25 -0.09 9.33 1.18
N THR A 26 0.98 10.13 1.28
CA THR A 26 1.95 10.29 0.19
C THR A 26 2.97 9.15 0.24
N ILE A 27 3.28 8.57 -0.92
CA ILE A 27 4.38 7.61 -1.09
C ILE A 27 5.36 8.14 -2.14
N PHE A 28 6.60 7.68 -2.06
CA PHE A 28 7.58 7.82 -3.14
C PHE A 28 7.67 6.48 -3.87
N PHE A 29 7.48 6.51 -5.19
CA PHE A 29 7.39 5.33 -6.04
C PHE A 29 8.46 5.38 -7.13
N ASP A 30 9.28 4.34 -7.20
CA ASP A 30 10.39 4.19 -8.14
C ASP A 30 10.41 2.76 -8.74
N GLU A 31 11.38 2.50 -9.61
CA GLU A 31 11.56 1.21 -10.29
C GLU A 31 11.86 0.02 -9.36
N THR A 32 12.20 0.27 -8.10
CA THR A 32 12.48 -0.76 -7.09
C THR A 32 11.23 -1.19 -6.32
N GLN A 33 10.06 -0.72 -6.71
CA GLN A 33 8.81 -0.99 -6.03
C GLN A 33 7.77 -1.60 -6.98
N LEU A 34 6.97 -2.54 -6.47
CA LEU A 34 5.87 -3.13 -7.24
C LEU A 34 4.55 -2.52 -6.81
N GLY A 35 3.88 -1.83 -7.74
CA GLY A 35 2.49 -1.41 -7.57
C GLY A 35 1.53 -2.52 -7.98
N GLN A 36 0.55 -2.83 -7.13
CA GLN A 36 -0.49 -3.80 -7.40
C GLN A 36 -1.86 -3.23 -7.02
N GLY A 37 -2.90 -3.59 -7.77
CA GLY A 37 -4.25 -3.16 -7.49
C GLY A 37 -5.28 -4.25 -7.72
N ILE A 38 -6.32 -4.25 -6.89
CA ILE A 38 -7.49 -5.11 -7.04
C ILE A 38 -8.72 -4.22 -7.23
N ILE A 39 -9.53 -4.59 -8.22
CA ILE A 39 -10.89 -4.11 -8.39
C ILE A 39 -11.81 -5.29 -8.11
N CYS A 40 -12.74 -5.13 -7.19
CA CYS A 40 -13.69 -6.19 -6.84
C CYS A 40 -15.06 -5.61 -6.48
N ASP A 41 -16.10 -6.42 -6.64
CA ASP A 41 -17.43 -6.08 -6.16
C ASP A 41 -17.45 -6.02 -4.63
N LYS A 42 -18.29 -5.15 -4.05
CA LYS A 42 -18.40 -5.03 -2.59
C LYS A 42 -18.83 -6.32 -1.91
N ASP A 43 -19.63 -7.14 -2.59
CA ASP A 43 -20.14 -8.39 -2.05
C ASP A 43 -19.04 -9.45 -1.89
N PHE A 44 -17.88 -9.28 -2.56
CA PHE A 44 -16.75 -10.21 -2.45
C PHE A 44 -16.17 -10.27 -1.02
N PHE A 45 -16.16 -9.16 -0.29
CA PHE A 45 -15.61 -9.05 1.08
C PHE A 45 -16.68 -9.09 2.17
N PHE A 46 -17.79 -9.80 1.96
CA PHE A 46 -18.86 -9.98 2.96
C PHE A 46 -19.44 -8.65 3.48
N GLN A 47 -19.52 -7.62 2.63
CA GLN A 47 -20.07 -6.30 2.97
C GLN A 47 -19.30 -5.57 4.10
N ILE A 48 -18.03 -5.90 4.31
CA ILE A 48 -17.16 -5.13 5.20
C ILE A 48 -16.88 -3.77 4.54
N ASP A 49 -17.11 -2.69 5.29
CA ASP A 49 -16.83 -1.31 4.87
C ASP A 49 -15.32 -1.09 4.70
N ILE A 50 -14.89 -0.34 3.68
CA ILE A 50 -13.46 -0.04 3.46
C ILE A 50 -12.85 0.78 4.60
N ALA A 51 -13.68 1.49 5.37
CA ALA A 51 -13.27 2.21 6.56
C ALA A 51 -12.95 1.27 7.73
N ASP A 52 -13.38 0.01 7.67
CA ASP A 52 -13.06 -0.99 8.68
C ASP A 52 -11.61 -1.48 8.52
N VAL A 53 -10.88 -1.52 9.63
CA VAL A 53 -9.51 -2.05 9.66
C VAL A 53 -9.47 -3.53 9.28
N TYR A 54 -10.53 -4.29 9.61
CA TYR A 54 -10.64 -5.70 9.25
C TYR A 54 -10.66 -5.93 7.73
N PHE A 55 -11.11 -4.94 6.95
CA PHE A 55 -11.09 -5.02 5.49
C PHE A 55 -9.66 -5.18 4.97
N PHE A 56 -8.75 -4.30 5.37
CA PHE A 56 -7.36 -4.33 4.90
C PHE A 56 -6.58 -5.53 5.45
N GLU A 57 -6.89 -5.97 6.67
CA GLU A 57 -6.32 -7.19 7.23
C GLU A 57 -6.68 -8.41 6.36
N LYS A 58 -7.94 -8.53 5.95
CA LYS A 58 -8.40 -9.60 5.04
C LYS A 58 -7.81 -9.47 3.64
N LEU A 59 -7.75 -8.24 3.11
CA LEU A 59 -7.17 -7.96 1.79
C LEU A 59 -5.71 -8.43 1.71
N TYR A 60 -4.93 -8.20 2.78
CA TYR A 60 -3.53 -8.56 2.82
C TYR A 60 -3.24 -9.99 3.24
N GLN A 61 -4.22 -10.73 3.77
CA GLN A 61 -4.01 -12.10 4.24
C GLN A 61 -3.33 -12.99 3.19
N PRO A 62 -3.74 -13.01 1.90
CA PRO A 62 -3.07 -13.84 0.89
C PRO A 62 -1.62 -13.40 0.64
N LEU A 63 -1.34 -12.09 0.64
CA LEU A 63 0.01 -11.55 0.44
C LEU A 63 0.93 -11.91 1.61
N ILE A 64 0.44 -11.77 2.85
CA ILE A 64 1.18 -12.14 4.06
C ILE A 64 1.49 -13.64 4.06
N SER A 65 0.51 -14.49 3.74
CA SER A 65 0.73 -15.94 3.63
C SER A 65 1.77 -16.30 2.58
N MET A 66 1.69 -15.69 1.38
CA MET A 66 2.70 -15.89 0.35
C MET A 66 4.10 -15.46 0.81
N LEU A 67 4.23 -14.36 1.56
CA LEU A 67 5.51 -13.93 2.11
C LEU A 67 6.05 -14.90 3.16
N HIS A 68 5.16 -15.46 3.98
CA HIS A 68 5.53 -16.50 4.96
C HIS A 68 6.05 -17.76 4.25
N ASP A 69 5.42 -18.18 3.16
CA ASP A 69 5.88 -19.32 2.34
C ASP A 69 7.28 -19.08 1.74
N LEU A 70 7.64 -17.82 1.50
CA LEU A 70 8.98 -17.41 1.06
C LEU A 70 9.98 -17.24 2.23
N GLY A 71 9.57 -17.53 3.46
CA GLY A 71 10.41 -17.38 4.67
C GLY A 71 10.50 -15.96 5.21
N ILE A 72 9.65 -15.05 4.73
CA ILE A 72 9.63 -13.64 5.14
C ILE A 72 8.53 -13.45 6.19
N ASN A 73 8.91 -13.13 7.42
CA ASN A 73 7.95 -12.88 8.51
C ASN A 73 7.32 -11.48 8.42
N ALA A 74 6.33 -11.34 7.54
CA ALA A 74 5.54 -10.13 7.38
C ALA A 74 4.33 -10.10 8.33
N LEU A 75 3.98 -8.91 8.84
CA LEU A 75 2.84 -8.71 9.74
C LEU A 75 1.96 -7.58 9.24
N PHE A 76 0.65 -7.71 9.44
CA PHE A 76 -0.28 -6.60 9.24
C PHE A 76 -0.02 -5.54 10.32
N ARG A 77 0.18 -4.31 9.87
CA ARG A 77 0.29 -3.11 10.71
C ARG A 77 -1.00 -2.31 10.55
N SER A 78 -1.55 -1.88 11.68
CA SER A 78 -2.84 -1.19 11.79
C SER A 78 -3.17 -0.22 10.64
N ARG A 79 -4.47 -0.14 10.32
CA ARG A 79 -5.10 0.59 9.21
C ARG A 79 -4.95 -0.08 7.85
N ASN A 80 -3.75 -0.12 7.28
CA ASN A 80 -3.60 -0.43 5.85
C ASN A 80 -2.16 -0.76 5.44
N ASP A 81 -1.31 -1.17 6.38
CA ASP A 81 0.13 -1.34 6.15
C ASP A 81 0.58 -2.79 6.41
N ILE A 82 1.69 -3.19 5.79
CA ILE A 82 2.44 -4.40 6.15
C ILE A 82 3.81 -3.99 6.65
N GLU A 83 4.33 -4.69 7.65
CA GLU A 83 5.69 -4.50 8.17
C GLU A 83 6.49 -5.79 8.30
N ILE A 84 7.81 -5.63 8.29
CA ILE A 84 8.81 -6.65 8.62
C ILE A 84 9.76 -6.03 9.64
N ASN A 85 10.05 -6.73 10.74
CA ASN A 85 10.94 -6.23 11.80
C ASN A 85 10.56 -4.81 12.30
N GLY A 86 9.26 -4.50 12.37
CA GLY A 86 8.72 -3.19 12.78
C GLY A 86 8.85 -2.07 11.74
N ARG A 87 9.38 -2.37 10.54
CA ARG A 87 9.51 -1.43 9.42
C ARG A 87 8.41 -1.65 8.41
N LYS A 88 7.69 -0.59 8.06
CA LYS A 88 6.68 -0.61 7.00
C LYS A 88 7.31 -0.97 5.65
N ILE A 89 6.73 -1.95 4.97
CA ILE A 89 7.16 -2.42 3.64
C ILE A 89 6.08 -2.29 2.57
N SER A 90 4.82 -2.08 2.96
CA SER A 90 3.70 -1.88 2.05
C SER A 90 2.65 -0.99 2.68
N GLY A 91 1.90 -0.27 1.85
CA GLY A 91 0.72 0.48 2.25
C GLY A 91 -0.35 0.47 1.15
N THR A 92 -1.62 0.35 1.55
CA THR A 92 -2.78 0.31 0.63
C THR A 92 -3.61 1.58 0.72
N GLY A 93 -3.95 2.17 -0.42
CA GLY A 93 -5.06 3.10 -0.53
C GLY A 93 -6.31 2.40 -1.03
N GLY A 94 -7.48 2.79 -0.49
CA GLY A 94 -8.78 2.29 -0.92
C GLY A 94 -9.68 3.41 -1.45
N ALA A 95 -10.52 3.08 -2.43
CA ALA A 95 -11.66 3.89 -2.89
C ALA A 95 -12.85 2.98 -3.20
N GLU A 96 -14.04 3.55 -3.12
CA GLU A 96 -15.28 2.89 -3.54
C GLU A 96 -15.99 3.74 -4.58
N GLU A 97 -16.47 3.10 -5.64
CA GLU A 97 -17.29 3.75 -6.66
C GLU A 97 -18.22 2.73 -7.32
N GLY A 98 -19.49 3.09 -7.53
CA GLY A 98 -20.40 2.28 -8.35
C GLY A 98 -20.65 0.85 -7.86
N GLY A 99 -20.59 0.59 -6.55
CA GLY A 99 -20.75 -0.77 -6.01
C GLY A 99 -19.51 -1.67 -6.16
N CYS A 100 -18.37 -1.08 -6.51
CA CYS A 100 -17.08 -1.74 -6.53
C CYS A 100 -16.11 -1.06 -5.56
N PHE A 101 -15.11 -1.81 -5.10
CA PHE A 101 -13.93 -1.31 -4.43
C PHE A 101 -12.73 -1.34 -5.36
N PHE A 102 -11.92 -0.29 -5.31
CA PHE A 102 -10.58 -0.26 -5.87
C PHE A 102 -9.57 -0.11 -4.73
N CYS A 103 -8.69 -1.08 -4.60
CA CYS A 103 -7.58 -1.03 -3.67
C CYS A 103 -6.27 -1.05 -4.45
N PHE A 104 -5.36 -0.15 -4.12
CA PHE A 104 -4.03 -0.10 -4.70
C PHE A 104 -2.99 -0.08 -3.58
N TRP A 105 -1.98 -0.93 -3.69
CA TRP A 105 -0.86 -0.94 -2.76
C TRP A 105 0.47 -1.04 -3.47
N VAL A 106 1.48 -0.53 -2.79
CA VAL A 106 2.86 -0.62 -3.23
C VAL A 106 3.60 -1.54 -2.29
N LEU A 107 4.31 -2.49 -2.87
CA LEU A 107 5.11 -3.48 -2.19
C LEU A 107 6.59 -3.18 -2.40
N CYS A 108 7.28 -2.79 -1.32
CA CYS A 108 8.69 -2.43 -1.33
C CYS A 108 9.60 -3.65 -1.11
N LEU A 109 9.34 -4.78 -1.79
CA LEU A 109 10.11 -6.02 -1.62
C LEU A 109 11.36 -6.12 -2.51
N LEU A 110 11.45 -5.35 -3.59
CA LEU A 110 12.55 -5.48 -4.56
C LEU A 110 13.84 -4.79 -4.11
N ASN A 111 13.79 -3.98 -3.05
CA ASN A 111 14.99 -3.48 -2.40
C ASN A 111 15.40 -4.45 -1.29
N VAL A 112 16.15 -5.48 -1.68
CA VAL A 112 16.64 -6.60 -0.84
C VAL A 112 17.32 -6.11 0.46
N LEU A 113 17.80 -4.86 0.51
CA LEU A 113 18.32 -4.21 1.72
C LEU A 113 17.32 -4.10 2.88
N ILE A 114 16.00 -4.06 2.63
CA ILE A 114 14.99 -4.03 3.69
C ILE A 114 14.77 -5.43 4.30
N LEU A 115 15.05 -6.49 3.56
CA LEU A 115 14.92 -7.88 4.04
C LEU A 115 16.20 -8.39 4.74
N LEU A 116 17.34 -7.71 4.55
CA LEU A 116 18.65 -8.11 5.07
C LEU A 116 19.13 -7.31 6.30
N LEU A 117 18.30 -6.39 6.83
CA LEU A 117 18.60 -5.57 8.02
C LEU A 117 17.51 -5.70 9.10
#